data_AF-A0A6N9PQ29-F1
#
_entry.id   AF-A0A6N9PQ29-F1
#
_cell.length_a   1.000
_cell.length_b   1.000
_cell.length_c   1.000
_cell.angle_alpha   90.00
_cell.angle_beta   90.00
_cell.angle_gamma   90.00
#
_symmetry.space_group_name_H-M   'P 1'
#
loop_
_entity.id
_entity.type
_entity.pdbx_description
1 polymer ?
#
loop_
_entity_poly.entity_id
_entity_poly.type
_entity_poly.pdbx_seq_one_letter_code
_entity_poly.pdbx_strand_id
1 'polypeptide(L)'
;MTGIKQKANIFQKLLCLLLAAAMLVSPAFVPKARAAGAATGIGLAEHGIKAHAEGWKYQYGGKGEYVGGTRVSDCAGLIYAYFSDMGMRDPAGNCTGHVNLSKFHGTISECLPNIHGLLLTMPEYNAPETGIYSHIGIYIGGGMATDNSDYTYNMRRLPVNAPGRDWNAWHLLDNGLLYPSNGWYEMDQKMTHYTSYQYDTDTVIDGLTINSEGYAVDEAGEYLPVDETMLSNDFVPASVVADHLATLYSGKDNTHDLVYGVQPDPDDPAYNGIITGTGVNLRAGPTTQSSAVRVLHKGDLLKITGEVEGMEITSGGKTSSLWYAVTTATGKSGYVCSLFVSKRNVSGGELEAPVIESDGYSVTITSKDEDADIYYTTDGTEPTEDSTPYVGPVYMTGCTYKAVAIKDGAASPAAVSTVLSNGTVFTDFTYADWYAGNIDQAVTYGLFKGVGENKFEPNSRVQRGQFVLVLANLAGVNLDAYSGVTSFADVSPSAYYAKAVQWASETGITNGDGTGFRPTDSISRQEMCVLIYRFLGLRPVDIYASFADDGKIASWAKDAVYTCRGAGIINGVGDNQFDPLGTATRAQACVVAVNCYNQ
;
A
#
# COMPACT_ATOMS: atom_id res chain seq x y z
N MET A 1 -27.68 -48.32 81.19
CA MET A 1 -27.67 -47.16 80.25
C MET A 1 -26.64 -46.15 80.74
N THR A 2 -25.35 -46.35 80.45
CA THR A 2 -24.26 -45.46 80.94
C THR A 2 -22.96 -45.71 80.16
N GLY A 3 -23.05 -45.88 78.83
CA GLY A 3 -21.93 -46.34 78.00
C GLY A 3 -21.67 -45.57 76.70
N ILE A 4 -22.39 -44.47 76.42
CA ILE A 4 -22.30 -43.77 75.12
C ILE A 4 -21.81 -42.31 75.22
N LYS A 5 -21.74 -41.70 76.41
CA LYS A 5 -21.29 -40.29 76.56
C LYS A 5 -19.83 -40.08 76.97
N GLN A 6 -19.01 -41.13 77.14
CA GLN A 6 -17.60 -41.00 77.55
C GLN A 6 -16.57 -41.25 76.43
N LYS A 7 -16.98 -41.62 75.21
CA LYS A 7 -16.09 -41.79 74.05
C LYS A 7 -15.94 -40.55 73.14
N ALA A 8 -16.78 -39.53 73.31
CA ALA A 8 -16.71 -38.31 72.50
C ALA A 8 -15.60 -37.33 72.94
N ASN A 9 -15.07 -37.44 74.17
CA ASN A 9 -14.14 -36.45 74.73
C ASN A 9 -12.66 -36.90 74.76
N ILE A 10 -12.36 -38.12 74.30
CA ILE A 10 -10.98 -38.65 74.19
C ILE A 10 -10.47 -38.55 72.74
N PHE A 11 -11.35 -38.67 71.73
CA PHE A 11 -10.96 -38.52 70.33
C PHE A 11 -10.61 -37.08 69.95
N GLN A 12 -11.21 -36.09 70.62
CA GLN A 12 -10.94 -34.67 70.36
C GLN A 12 -9.64 -34.16 71.00
N LYS A 13 -9.09 -34.89 72.01
CA LYS A 13 -7.80 -34.58 72.63
C LYS A 13 -6.62 -35.35 72.04
N LEU A 14 -6.84 -36.48 71.35
CA LEU A 14 -5.80 -37.13 70.55
C LEU A 14 -5.56 -36.43 69.20
N LEU A 15 -6.59 -35.76 68.66
CA LEU A 15 -6.48 -35.04 67.38
C LEU A 15 -5.68 -33.73 67.50
N CYS A 16 -5.69 -33.07 68.66
CA CYS A 16 -4.92 -31.85 68.88
C CYS A 16 -3.46 -32.07 69.34
N LEU A 17 -3.07 -33.30 69.74
CA LEU A 17 -1.69 -33.62 70.13
C LEU A 17 -0.85 -34.22 68.99
N LEU A 18 -1.46 -34.70 67.92
CA LEU A 18 -0.77 -35.08 66.67
C LEU A 18 -0.50 -33.89 65.75
N LEU A 19 -1.03 -32.71 66.08
CA LEU A 19 -0.85 -31.46 65.33
C LEU A 19 0.24 -30.53 65.91
N ALA A 20 0.92 -30.91 67.00
CA ALA A 20 1.89 -30.04 67.70
C ALA A 20 3.31 -30.62 67.84
N ALA A 21 3.61 -31.79 67.28
CA ALA A 21 4.92 -32.44 67.43
C ALA A 21 5.49 -32.91 66.08
N ALA A 22 5.73 -31.98 65.15
CA ALA A 22 6.68 -32.17 64.06
C ALA A 22 7.09 -30.81 63.43
N MET A 23 7.44 -29.82 64.25
CA MET A 23 8.38 -28.78 63.82
C MET A 23 9.77 -29.20 64.28
N LEU A 24 10.44 -30.04 63.48
CA LEU A 24 11.88 -30.16 63.47
C LEU A 24 12.31 -30.36 62.01
N VAL A 25 13.04 -29.34 61.55
CA VAL A 25 13.65 -29.15 60.24
C VAL A 25 14.09 -30.47 59.61
N SER A 26 13.44 -30.82 58.50
CA SER A 26 14.03 -31.62 57.42
C SER A 26 13.91 -30.77 56.16
N PRO A 27 14.95 -30.74 55.30
CA PRO A 27 15.02 -29.81 54.20
C PRO A 27 13.83 -30.05 53.27
N ALA A 28 13.25 -28.95 52.82
CA ALA A 28 12.30 -28.85 51.74
C ALA A 28 12.36 -30.04 50.77
N PHE A 29 11.49 -31.03 50.98
CA PHE A 29 10.97 -31.79 49.86
C PHE A 29 9.79 -30.98 49.36
N VAL A 30 10.10 -29.82 48.75
CA VAL A 30 9.24 -29.28 47.72
C VAL A 30 9.17 -30.41 46.70
N PRO A 31 8.00 -31.03 46.45
CA PRO A 31 7.92 -31.95 45.34
C PRO A 31 8.42 -31.15 44.15
N LYS A 32 9.51 -31.60 43.51
CA LYS A 32 9.95 -31.00 42.24
C LYS A 32 8.69 -30.97 41.40
N ALA A 33 8.17 -29.76 41.15
CA ALA A 33 6.96 -29.59 40.38
C ALA A 33 7.25 -30.27 39.05
N ARG A 34 6.64 -31.42 38.83
CA ARG A 34 6.75 -32.15 37.57
C ARG A 34 6.23 -31.18 36.51
N ALA A 35 6.94 -31.04 35.39
CA ALA A 35 6.45 -30.28 34.25
C ALA A 35 4.99 -30.69 33.96
N ALA A 36 4.19 -29.76 33.44
CA ALA A 36 2.95 -30.18 32.80
C ALA A 36 3.34 -31.05 31.59
N GLY A 37 2.84 -32.28 31.55
CA GLY A 37 3.01 -33.16 30.39
C GLY A 37 4.36 -33.89 30.25
N ALA A 38 4.40 -34.73 29.22
CA ALA A 38 5.60 -35.43 28.73
C ALA A 38 6.46 -34.48 27.87
N ALA A 39 7.64 -34.93 27.42
CA ALA A 39 8.53 -34.20 26.50
C ALA A 39 7.94 -34.15 25.08
N THR A 40 6.81 -33.48 24.94
CA THR A 40 6.03 -33.38 23.70
C THR A 40 5.60 -31.96 23.40
N GLY A 41 5.23 -31.69 22.14
CA GLY A 41 4.65 -30.38 21.76
C GLY A 41 3.42 -30.02 22.61
N ILE A 42 2.54 -31.00 22.87
CA ILE A 42 1.40 -30.83 23.79
C ILE A 42 1.89 -30.45 25.19
N GLY A 43 2.88 -31.16 25.75
CA GLY A 43 3.39 -30.86 27.09
C GLY A 43 3.98 -29.45 27.21
N LEU A 44 4.65 -28.96 26.16
CA LEU A 44 5.13 -27.57 26.13
C LEU A 44 3.97 -26.56 26.10
N ALA A 45 2.91 -26.83 25.33
CA ALA A 45 1.70 -26.00 25.34
C ALA A 45 1.01 -25.99 26.71
N GLU A 46 0.84 -27.15 27.33
CA GLU A 46 0.28 -27.29 28.68
C GLU A 46 1.13 -26.57 29.73
N HIS A 47 2.45 -26.56 29.57
CA HIS A 47 3.33 -25.78 30.43
C HIS A 47 3.01 -24.29 30.38
N GLY A 48 2.82 -23.72 29.18
CA GLY A 48 2.41 -22.33 29.02
C GLY A 48 1.05 -22.03 29.65
N ILE A 49 0.06 -22.92 29.44
CA ILE A 49 -1.28 -22.82 30.05
C ILE A 49 -1.17 -22.85 31.58
N LYS A 50 -0.42 -23.80 32.13
CA LYS A 50 -0.22 -23.95 33.57
C LYS A 50 0.51 -22.77 34.16
N ALA A 51 1.56 -22.26 33.52
CA ALA A 51 2.30 -21.09 33.98
C ALA A 51 1.40 -19.85 34.07
N HIS A 52 0.49 -19.68 33.10
CA HIS A 52 -0.52 -18.63 33.15
C HIS A 52 -1.54 -18.85 34.28
N ALA A 53 -2.07 -20.07 34.43
CA ALA A 53 -3.03 -20.42 35.48
C ALA A 53 -2.45 -20.27 36.91
N GLU A 54 -1.18 -20.59 37.09
CA GLU A 54 -0.44 -20.44 38.35
C GLU A 54 0.05 -19.00 38.59
N GLY A 55 -0.14 -18.09 37.63
CA GLY A 55 0.21 -16.68 37.75
C GLY A 55 1.72 -16.45 37.90
N TRP A 56 2.54 -17.14 37.11
CA TRP A 56 3.98 -16.91 37.12
C TRP A 56 4.30 -15.44 36.83
N LYS A 57 5.34 -14.92 37.49
CA LYS A 57 5.73 -13.52 37.37
C LYS A 57 6.88 -13.32 36.40
N TYR A 58 6.92 -12.16 35.76
CA TYR A 58 8.05 -11.77 34.95
C TYR A 58 9.24 -11.40 35.83
N GLN A 59 10.40 -11.94 35.50
CA GLN A 59 11.68 -11.52 36.04
C GLN A 59 12.74 -11.67 34.95
N TYR A 60 13.41 -10.58 34.58
CA TYR A 60 14.50 -10.63 33.62
C TYR A 60 15.58 -11.63 34.06
N GLY A 61 15.93 -12.57 33.16
CA GLY A 61 16.87 -13.66 33.42
C GLY A 61 16.34 -14.80 34.29
N GLY A 62 15.08 -14.74 34.74
CA GLY A 62 14.44 -15.81 35.50
C GLY A 62 14.20 -17.03 34.63
N LYS A 63 14.37 -18.22 35.19
CA LYS A 63 14.37 -19.52 34.49
C LYS A 63 13.40 -20.53 35.10
N GLY A 64 12.32 -20.02 35.71
CA GLY A 64 11.31 -20.82 36.38
C GLY A 64 11.65 -21.17 37.83
N GLU A 65 12.61 -20.50 38.46
CA GLU A 65 12.86 -20.63 39.90
C GLU A 65 11.73 -20.02 40.74
N TYR A 66 11.66 -20.41 42.02
CA TYR A 66 10.68 -19.85 42.96
C TYR A 66 11.23 -18.62 43.66
N VAL A 67 10.48 -17.51 43.59
CA VAL A 67 10.73 -16.28 44.36
C VAL A 67 9.46 -15.93 45.13
N GLY A 68 9.53 -15.97 46.47
CA GLY A 68 8.38 -15.66 47.32
C GLY A 68 7.20 -16.65 47.18
N GLY A 69 7.48 -17.91 46.78
CA GLY A 69 6.45 -18.95 46.61
C GLY A 69 5.79 -18.98 45.23
N THR A 70 6.12 -18.05 44.33
CA THR A 70 5.66 -18.03 42.94
C THR A 70 6.83 -18.32 42.00
N ARG A 71 6.60 -19.05 40.90
CA ARG A 71 7.63 -19.23 39.88
C ARG A 71 7.79 -17.94 39.07
N VAL A 72 9.04 -17.61 38.75
CA VAL A 72 9.39 -16.43 37.95
C VAL A 72 10.15 -16.83 36.71
N SER A 73 9.91 -16.15 35.60
CA SER A 73 10.68 -16.35 34.37
C SER A 73 10.72 -15.06 33.54
N ASP A 74 11.62 -14.96 32.57
CA ASP A 74 11.36 -14.13 31.39
C ASP A 74 10.76 -14.99 30.26
N CYS A 75 10.65 -14.44 29.05
CA CYS A 75 10.05 -15.12 27.91
C CYS A 75 10.84 -16.37 27.48
N ALA A 76 12.17 -16.28 27.40
CA ALA A 76 13.03 -17.44 27.11
C ALA A 76 13.06 -18.42 28.30
N GLY A 77 13.11 -17.87 29.52
CA GLY A 77 13.10 -18.60 30.77
C GLY A 77 11.86 -19.48 30.98
N LEU A 78 10.73 -19.11 30.39
CA LEU A 78 9.52 -19.94 30.35
C LEU A 78 9.79 -21.24 29.59
N ILE A 79 10.42 -21.16 28.42
CA ILE A 79 10.76 -22.34 27.60
C ILE A 79 11.85 -23.17 28.28
N TYR A 80 12.86 -22.49 28.84
CA TYR A 80 13.93 -23.11 29.61
C TYR A 80 13.38 -23.93 30.79
N ALA A 81 12.44 -23.36 31.54
CA ALA A 81 11.85 -23.98 32.72
C ALA A 81 11.24 -25.34 32.39
N TYR A 82 10.50 -25.42 31.28
CA TYR A 82 9.93 -26.67 30.80
C TYR A 82 10.98 -27.75 30.52
N PHE A 83 12.01 -27.46 29.72
CA PHE A 83 13.05 -28.42 29.40
C PHE A 83 13.87 -28.83 30.63
N SER A 84 14.18 -27.88 31.51
CA SER A 84 14.86 -28.12 32.77
C SER A 84 14.05 -29.04 33.69
N ASP A 85 12.74 -28.83 33.81
CA ASP A 85 11.85 -29.67 34.64
C ASP A 85 11.75 -31.10 34.08
N MET A 86 11.91 -31.27 32.76
CA MET A 86 11.98 -32.57 32.08
C MET A 86 13.36 -33.24 32.17
N GLY A 87 14.36 -32.58 32.77
CA GLY A 87 15.74 -33.07 32.84
C GLY A 87 16.47 -33.06 31.50
N MET A 88 16.01 -32.26 30.54
CA MET A 88 16.58 -32.11 29.21
C MET A 88 17.65 -31.01 29.22
N ARG A 89 18.69 -31.16 28.39
CA ARG A 89 19.78 -30.18 28.29
C ARG A 89 19.33 -28.99 27.44
N ASP A 90 19.47 -27.78 27.96
CA ASP A 90 19.08 -26.55 27.26
C ASP A 90 20.30 -25.86 26.61
N PRO A 91 20.19 -25.35 25.36
CA PRO A 91 21.14 -24.43 24.76
C PRO A 91 20.74 -22.95 24.97
N ALA A 92 21.61 -22.25 25.71
CA ALA A 92 21.83 -20.81 25.69
C ALA A 92 20.85 -19.87 26.40
N GLY A 93 19.68 -20.31 26.87
CA GLY A 93 18.84 -19.55 27.84
C GLY A 93 18.44 -18.13 27.40
N ASN A 94 18.29 -17.91 26.08
CA ASN A 94 17.79 -16.68 25.46
C ASN A 94 16.95 -17.03 24.22
N CYS A 95 16.17 -16.08 23.69
CA CYS A 95 15.23 -16.30 22.59
C CYS A 95 15.90 -16.95 21.36
N THR A 96 17.02 -16.38 20.89
CA THR A 96 17.79 -16.91 19.74
C THR A 96 18.31 -18.32 20.01
N GLY A 97 18.72 -18.61 21.24
CA GLY A 97 19.15 -19.95 21.66
C GLY A 97 18.08 -21.01 21.47
N HIS A 98 16.83 -20.68 21.82
CA HIS A 98 15.69 -21.56 21.60
C HIS A 98 15.35 -21.70 20.11
N VAL A 99 15.43 -20.62 19.33
CA VAL A 99 15.18 -20.69 17.87
C VAL A 99 16.20 -21.58 17.15
N ASN A 100 17.46 -21.60 17.60
CA ASN A 100 18.48 -22.49 17.02
C ASN A 100 18.18 -24.00 17.20
N LEU A 101 17.19 -24.36 18.02
CA LEU A 101 16.68 -25.72 18.16
C LEU A 101 15.54 -26.05 17.18
N SER A 102 15.14 -25.09 16.36
CA SER A 102 14.11 -25.27 15.34
C SER A 102 14.57 -26.25 14.27
N LYS A 103 13.71 -27.21 13.94
CA LYS A 103 13.89 -28.11 12.78
C LYS A 103 13.20 -27.63 11.54
N PHE A 104 12.14 -26.87 11.74
CA PHE A 104 11.32 -26.35 10.67
C PHE A 104 10.60 -25.13 11.18
N HIS A 105 10.45 -24.15 10.33
CA HIS A 105 9.84 -22.88 10.69
C HIS A 105 9.20 -22.27 9.46
N GLY A 106 8.31 -21.32 9.69
CA GLY A 106 7.65 -20.54 8.66
C GLY A 106 7.15 -19.22 9.25
N THR A 107 6.59 -18.38 8.40
CA THR A 107 6.04 -17.10 8.87
C THR A 107 4.61 -17.30 9.38
N ILE A 108 4.17 -16.43 10.29
CA ILE A 108 2.75 -16.37 10.68
C ILE A 108 1.88 -16.02 9.46
N SER A 109 2.40 -15.23 8.51
CA SER A 109 1.71 -14.84 7.28
C SER A 109 1.51 -15.99 6.29
N GLU A 110 2.39 -17.00 6.29
CA GLU A 110 2.28 -18.22 5.47
C GLU A 110 1.30 -19.27 6.03
N CYS A 111 0.57 -18.93 7.10
CA CYS A 111 -0.25 -19.81 7.95
C CYS A 111 0.53 -20.46 9.10
N LEU A 112 -0.10 -20.44 10.28
CA LEU A 112 0.38 -21.11 11.49
C LEU A 112 -0.16 -22.56 11.50
N PRO A 113 0.71 -23.58 11.50
CA PRO A 113 0.26 -24.97 11.58
C PRO A 113 -0.52 -25.22 12.86
N ASN A 114 -1.56 -26.05 12.78
CA ASN A 114 -2.35 -26.49 13.94
C ASN A 114 -1.53 -27.52 14.75
N ILE A 115 -0.44 -27.08 15.37
CA ILE A 115 0.47 -27.92 16.13
C ILE A 115 0.73 -27.26 17.47
N HIS A 116 0.28 -27.89 18.54
CA HIS A 116 0.57 -27.45 19.90
C HIS A 116 2.07 -27.44 20.20
N GLY A 117 2.54 -26.39 20.88
CA GLY A 117 3.92 -26.27 21.34
C GLY A 117 4.91 -25.75 20.29
N LEU A 118 4.45 -25.16 19.19
CA LEU A 118 5.32 -24.33 18.35
C LEU A 118 5.77 -23.10 19.14
N LEU A 119 7.00 -22.64 18.90
CA LEU A 119 7.42 -21.32 19.41
C LEU A 119 6.97 -20.23 18.46
N LEU A 120 6.54 -19.11 19.01
CA LEU A 120 6.27 -17.89 18.26
C LEU A 120 7.35 -16.87 18.58
N THR A 121 7.81 -16.12 17.58
CA THR A 121 8.93 -15.18 17.78
C THR A 121 8.69 -13.80 17.20
N MET A 122 9.44 -12.84 17.74
CA MET A 122 9.58 -11.49 17.20
C MET A 122 11.07 -11.18 16.99
N PRO A 123 11.49 -10.72 15.81
CA PRO A 123 12.85 -10.27 15.57
C PRO A 123 13.14 -9.00 16.40
N GLU A 124 14.41 -8.65 16.52
CA GLU A 124 14.79 -7.44 17.24
C GLU A 124 14.20 -6.18 16.58
N TYR A 125 13.33 -5.48 17.32
CA TYR A 125 12.59 -4.31 16.85
C TYR A 125 13.48 -3.20 16.29
N ASN A 126 14.72 -3.09 16.79
CA ASN A 126 15.68 -2.04 16.40
C ASN A 126 16.74 -2.50 15.40
N ALA A 127 16.82 -3.80 15.08
CA ALA A 127 17.87 -4.35 14.22
C ALA A 127 17.47 -5.74 13.65
N PRO A 128 16.36 -5.85 12.89
CA PRO A 128 15.84 -7.13 12.39
C PRO A 128 16.84 -7.89 11.50
N GLU A 129 17.79 -7.20 10.89
CA GLU A 129 18.87 -7.74 10.05
C GLU A 129 19.92 -8.56 10.82
N THR A 130 19.94 -8.47 12.16
CA THR A 130 20.94 -9.15 13.00
C THR A 130 20.66 -10.65 13.18
N GLY A 131 19.45 -11.12 12.84
CA GLY A 131 19.01 -12.48 13.12
C GLY A 131 18.78 -12.76 14.61
N ILE A 132 18.71 -11.71 15.44
CA ILE A 132 18.43 -11.80 16.87
C ILE A 132 16.91 -11.70 17.09
N TYR A 133 16.39 -12.55 17.98
CA TYR A 133 14.99 -12.51 18.38
C TYR A 133 14.86 -11.78 19.72
N SER A 134 14.00 -10.76 19.75
CA SER A 134 13.75 -9.95 20.95
C SER A 134 12.75 -10.59 21.90
N HIS A 135 11.83 -11.41 21.39
CA HIS A 135 10.76 -12.00 22.19
C HIS A 135 10.33 -13.37 21.67
N ILE A 136 9.83 -14.22 22.58
CA ILE A 136 9.43 -15.60 22.30
C ILE A 136 8.18 -15.99 23.12
N GLY A 137 7.33 -16.83 22.55
CA GLY A 137 6.13 -17.36 23.18
C GLY A 137 5.84 -18.79 22.76
N ILE A 138 4.82 -19.40 23.37
CA ILE A 138 4.36 -20.77 23.11
C ILE A 138 2.99 -20.71 22.45
N TYR A 139 2.85 -21.33 21.28
CA TYR A 139 1.56 -21.56 20.66
C TYR A 139 0.80 -22.69 21.37
N ILE A 140 -0.40 -22.39 21.84
CA ILE A 140 -1.23 -23.28 22.66
C ILE A 140 -2.48 -23.77 21.92
N GLY A 141 -2.54 -23.62 20.59
CA GLY A 141 -3.69 -24.05 19.78
C GLY A 141 -4.85 -23.07 19.80
N GLY A 142 -5.85 -23.32 18.95
CA GLY A 142 -7.03 -22.47 18.81
C GLY A 142 -6.73 -21.01 18.45
N GLY A 143 -5.58 -20.75 17.81
CA GLY A 143 -5.12 -19.38 17.52
C GLY A 143 -4.66 -18.58 18.75
N MET A 144 -4.34 -19.25 19.86
CA MET A 144 -3.91 -18.63 21.12
C MET A 144 -2.43 -18.91 21.42
N ALA A 145 -1.79 -17.98 22.10
CA ALA A 145 -0.41 -18.09 22.55
C ALA A 145 -0.25 -17.68 24.02
N THR A 146 0.85 -18.13 24.63
CA THR A 146 1.28 -17.71 25.97
C THR A 146 2.71 -17.21 25.94
N ASP A 147 3.01 -16.19 26.72
CA ASP A 147 4.36 -15.66 26.89
C ASP A 147 4.50 -15.00 28.26
N ASN A 148 5.71 -15.04 28.83
CA ASN A 148 6.02 -14.21 30.00
C ASN A 148 6.58 -12.88 29.52
N SER A 149 5.73 -11.87 29.58
CA SER A 149 5.80 -10.69 28.74
C SER A 149 6.81 -9.65 29.17
N ASP A 150 6.58 -9.05 30.34
CA ASP A 150 7.40 -8.00 30.95
C ASP A 150 6.90 -7.77 32.40
N TYR A 151 7.59 -6.88 33.12
CA TYR A 151 7.29 -6.54 34.52
C TYR A 151 5.85 -6.04 34.76
N THR A 152 5.19 -5.51 33.73
CA THR A 152 3.82 -4.98 33.81
C THR A 152 2.80 -6.10 33.67
N TYR A 153 3.00 -7.01 32.72
CA TYR A 153 1.97 -7.97 32.32
C TYR A 153 2.19 -9.40 32.83
N ASN A 154 3.41 -9.77 33.25
CA ASN A 154 3.73 -11.15 33.66
C ASN A 154 3.30 -12.19 32.60
N MET A 155 2.81 -13.36 33.01
CA MET A 155 2.26 -14.36 32.09
C MET A 155 0.99 -13.87 31.39
N ARG A 156 1.03 -13.80 30.05
CA ARG A 156 -0.13 -13.53 29.20
C ARG A 156 -0.60 -14.80 28.50
N ARG A 157 -1.92 -14.84 28.23
CA ARG A 157 -2.58 -15.78 27.31
C ARG A 157 -3.47 -14.96 26.39
N LEU A 158 -3.13 -14.90 25.10
CA LEU A 158 -3.79 -14.00 24.15
C LEU A 158 -3.88 -14.63 22.76
N PRO A 159 -4.80 -14.13 21.91
CA PRO A 159 -4.79 -14.46 20.49
C PRO A 159 -3.42 -14.17 19.86
N VAL A 160 -3.00 -15.00 18.91
CA VAL A 160 -1.76 -14.82 18.15
C VAL A 160 -1.74 -13.47 17.40
N ASN A 161 -2.90 -12.94 17.04
CA ASN A 161 -3.04 -11.63 16.38
C ASN A 161 -3.39 -10.48 17.35
N ALA A 162 -3.21 -10.67 18.66
CA ALA A 162 -3.54 -9.64 19.64
C ALA A 162 -2.62 -8.40 19.50
N PRO A 163 -3.16 -7.17 19.60
CA PRO A 163 -2.36 -5.96 19.56
C PRO A 163 -1.25 -5.95 20.62
N GLY A 164 -0.04 -5.53 20.21
CA GLY A 164 1.14 -5.45 21.07
C GLY A 164 1.97 -6.74 21.15
N ARG A 165 1.64 -7.77 20.36
CA ARG A 165 2.48 -8.95 20.13
C ARG A 165 2.50 -9.24 18.63
N ASP A 166 3.44 -8.63 17.91
CA ASP A 166 3.59 -8.76 16.46
C ASP A 166 4.39 -10.03 16.11
N TRP A 167 3.84 -11.19 16.46
CA TRP A 167 4.44 -12.48 16.12
C TRP A 167 4.58 -12.60 14.61
N ASN A 168 5.79 -12.89 14.13
CA ASN A 168 6.05 -12.92 12.68
C ASN A 168 6.48 -14.30 12.17
N ALA A 169 6.97 -15.18 13.05
CA ALA A 169 7.40 -16.53 12.70
C ALA A 169 7.00 -17.55 13.77
N TRP A 170 6.89 -18.81 13.32
CA TRP A 170 6.68 -19.97 14.15
C TRP A 170 7.80 -21.00 13.96
N HIS A 171 8.14 -21.75 15.01
CA HIS A 171 9.25 -22.69 15.01
C HIS A 171 8.84 -24.04 15.61
N LEU A 172 9.09 -25.12 14.87
CA LEU A 172 8.98 -26.50 15.30
C LEU A 172 10.28 -26.92 15.98
N LEU A 173 10.22 -27.10 17.30
CA LEU A 173 11.39 -27.42 18.11
C LEU A 173 11.80 -28.89 18.06
N ASP A 174 13.11 -29.14 18.07
CA ASP A 174 13.67 -30.47 18.34
C ASP A 174 14.83 -30.38 19.31
N ASN A 175 14.48 -30.41 20.59
CA ASN A 175 15.41 -30.69 21.67
C ASN A 175 15.15 -32.08 22.26
N GLY A 176 14.65 -33.04 21.46
CA GLY A 176 14.11 -34.31 21.94
C GLY A 176 12.62 -34.28 22.24
N LEU A 177 11.90 -33.28 21.71
CA LEU A 177 10.43 -33.25 21.73
C LEU A 177 9.87 -34.25 20.72
N LEU A 178 8.77 -34.89 21.12
CA LEU A 178 7.93 -35.68 20.21
C LEU A 178 6.59 -34.98 19.96
N TYR A 179 5.96 -35.27 18.83
CA TYR A 179 4.74 -34.64 18.39
C TYR A 179 3.67 -35.69 18.06
N PRO A 180 2.38 -35.42 18.35
CA PRO A 180 1.30 -36.32 18.00
C PRO A 180 1.31 -36.68 16.51
N SER A 181 1.01 -37.93 16.18
CA SER A 181 0.99 -38.38 14.78
C SER A 181 -0.42 -38.39 14.19
N ASN A 182 -1.26 -39.32 14.64
CA ASN A 182 -2.67 -39.40 14.32
C ASN A 182 -3.45 -39.91 15.55
N GLY A 183 -4.76 -39.64 15.60
CA GLY A 183 -5.66 -40.12 16.63
C GLY A 183 -5.96 -39.10 17.72
N TRP A 184 -6.64 -39.54 18.78
CA TRP A 184 -7.06 -38.68 19.90
C TRP A 184 -5.95 -38.50 20.93
N TYR A 185 -5.82 -37.29 21.46
CA TYR A 185 -4.88 -36.94 22.52
C TYR A 185 -5.59 -36.07 23.56
N GLU A 186 -5.04 -36.06 24.77
CA GLU A 186 -5.46 -35.14 25.82
C GLU A 186 -4.63 -33.85 25.74
N MET A 187 -5.32 -32.71 25.85
CA MET A 187 -4.70 -31.42 26.08
C MET A 187 -5.61 -30.54 26.94
N ASP A 188 -5.06 -29.94 28.01
CA ASP A 188 -5.83 -29.05 28.90
C ASP A 188 -7.11 -29.70 29.44
N GLN A 189 -7.02 -30.99 29.78
CA GLN A 189 -8.14 -31.84 30.24
C GLN A 189 -9.30 -31.94 29.23
N LYS A 190 -9.01 -31.75 27.94
CA LYS A 190 -9.95 -31.86 26.82
C LYS A 190 -9.41 -32.83 25.78
N MET A 191 -10.32 -33.44 25.02
CA MET A 191 -9.95 -34.28 23.88
C MET A 191 -9.68 -33.43 22.65
N THR A 192 -8.56 -33.68 21.99
CA THR A 192 -8.20 -33.11 20.69
C THR A 192 -7.81 -34.26 19.74
N HIS A 193 -8.20 -34.18 18.47
CA HIS A 193 -7.85 -35.20 17.49
C HIS A 193 -6.78 -34.65 16.53
N TYR A 194 -5.85 -35.51 16.14
CA TYR A 194 -4.79 -35.21 15.20
C TYR A 194 -4.94 -36.03 13.91
N THR A 195 -4.79 -35.35 12.78
CA THR A 195 -4.68 -35.96 11.46
C THR A 195 -3.43 -35.41 10.77
N SER A 196 -2.50 -36.30 10.40
CA SER A 196 -1.23 -35.93 9.79
C SER A 196 -0.47 -34.86 10.59
N TYR A 197 -0.26 -35.12 11.89
CA TYR A 197 0.51 -34.29 12.81
C TYR A 197 -0.09 -32.93 13.16
N GLN A 198 -1.25 -32.57 12.62
CA GLN A 198 -1.97 -31.34 12.94
C GLN A 198 -3.28 -31.66 13.64
N TYR A 199 -3.65 -30.86 14.64
CA TYR A 199 -4.94 -31.02 15.28
C TYR A 199 -6.07 -30.56 14.35
N ASP A 200 -7.16 -31.30 14.38
CA ASP A 200 -8.34 -31.04 13.59
C ASP A 200 -9.20 -29.93 14.20
N THR A 201 -9.88 -29.16 13.35
CA THR A 201 -10.82 -28.09 13.75
C THR A 201 -12.06 -28.15 12.88
N ASP A 202 -13.20 -27.72 13.41
CA ASP A 202 -14.46 -27.57 12.67
C ASP A 202 -14.84 -28.82 11.84
N THR A 203 -14.68 -30.01 12.45
CA THR A 203 -14.87 -31.30 11.78
C THR A 203 -15.60 -32.29 12.69
N VAL A 204 -15.94 -33.45 12.14
CA VAL A 204 -16.50 -34.58 12.88
C VAL A 204 -15.61 -35.80 12.65
N ILE A 205 -15.06 -36.34 13.73
CA ILE A 205 -14.20 -37.54 13.73
C ILE A 205 -14.77 -38.55 14.72
N ASP A 206 -14.90 -39.81 14.30
CA ASP A 206 -15.48 -40.89 15.12
C ASP A 206 -16.89 -40.58 15.68
N GLY A 207 -17.63 -39.71 14.99
CA GLY A 207 -18.96 -39.24 15.43
C GLY A 207 -18.94 -38.15 16.50
N LEU A 208 -17.76 -37.65 16.89
CA LEU A 208 -17.58 -36.53 17.80
C LEU A 208 -17.31 -35.24 17.03
N THR A 209 -18.00 -34.17 17.39
CA THR A 209 -17.78 -32.84 16.81
C THR A 209 -16.54 -32.20 17.44
N ILE A 210 -15.69 -31.61 16.62
CA ILE A 210 -14.51 -30.85 17.03
C ILE A 210 -14.74 -29.38 16.69
N ASN A 211 -14.64 -28.50 17.68
CA ASN A 211 -14.88 -27.07 17.52
C ASN A 211 -13.71 -26.34 16.86
N SER A 212 -13.84 -25.03 16.68
CA SER A 212 -12.82 -24.17 16.06
C SER A 212 -11.54 -24.02 16.90
N GLU A 213 -11.59 -24.35 18.19
CA GLU A 213 -10.42 -24.38 19.07
C GLU A 213 -9.64 -25.70 18.98
N GLY A 214 -10.21 -26.72 18.32
CA GLY A 214 -9.61 -28.03 18.15
C GLY A 214 -9.96 -29.06 19.22
N TYR A 215 -11.05 -28.85 19.96
CA TYR A 215 -11.50 -29.73 21.04
C TYR A 215 -12.84 -30.39 20.74
N ALA A 216 -13.00 -31.62 21.24
CA ALA A 216 -14.24 -32.38 21.14
C ALA A 216 -15.34 -31.74 21.99
N VAL A 217 -16.53 -31.56 21.40
CA VAL A 217 -17.69 -30.93 22.04
C VAL A 217 -18.96 -31.74 21.81
N ASP A 218 -19.93 -31.59 22.71
CA ASP A 218 -21.27 -32.13 22.55
C ASP A 218 -22.15 -31.29 21.61
N GLU A 219 -23.42 -31.68 21.43
CA GLU A 219 -24.38 -30.96 20.59
C GLU A 219 -24.67 -29.52 21.07
N ALA A 220 -24.43 -29.22 22.36
CA ALA A 220 -24.58 -27.89 22.94
C ALA A 220 -23.30 -27.04 22.82
N GLY A 221 -22.20 -27.63 22.36
CA GLY A 221 -20.90 -26.97 22.24
C GLY A 221 -20.06 -27.02 23.52
N GLU A 222 -20.47 -27.81 24.53
CA GLU A 222 -19.70 -28.00 25.76
C GLU A 222 -18.60 -29.04 25.57
N TYR A 223 -17.45 -28.83 26.22
CA TYR A 223 -16.30 -29.74 26.09
C TYR A 223 -16.64 -31.14 26.61
N LEU A 224 -16.35 -32.15 25.79
CA LEU A 224 -16.50 -33.54 26.21
C LEU A 224 -15.41 -33.93 27.23
N PRO A 225 -15.76 -34.75 28.24
CA PRO A 225 -14.76 -35.29 29.17
C PRO A 225 -13.77 -36.18 28.44
N VAL A 226 -12.55 -36.27 28.96
CA VAL A 226 -11.50 -37.14 28.38
C VAL A 226 -11.89 -38.61 28.49
N ASP A 227 -12.00 -39.28 27.34
CA ASP A 227 -12.11 -40.72 27.25
C ASP A 227 -10.71 -41.35 27.06
N GLU A 228 -10.13 -41.84 28.16
CA GLU A 228 -8.81 -42.47 28.16
C GLU A 228 -8.69 -43.66 27.19
N THR A 229 -9.81 -44.30 26.82
CA THR A 229 -9.81 -45.46 25.91
C THR A 229 -9.62 -45.09 24.44
N MET A 230 -9.87 -43.83 24.09
CA MET A 230 -9.68 -43.30 22.73
C MET A 230 -8.28 -42.74 22.51
N LEU A 231 -7.53 -42.47 23.59
CA LEU A 231 -6.25 -41.77 23.51
C LEU A 231 -5.15 -42.63 22.84
N SER A 232 -4.49 -42.02 21.88
CA SER A 232 -3.30 -42.55 21.21
C SER A 232 -2.04 -42.25 22.03
N ASN A 233 -1.04 -43.13 21.88
CA ASN A 233 0.32 -42.93 22.39
C ASN A 233 1.35 -42.80 21.26
N ASP A 234 0.89 -42.57 20.03
CA ASP A 234 1.73 -42.57 18.84
C ASP A 234 2.34 -41.20 18.58
N PHE A 235 3.50 -40.96 19.17
CA PHE A 235 4.29 -39.75 18.94
C PHE A 235 5.44 -39.99 17.97
N VAL A 236 5.74 -38.99 17.15
CA VAL A 236 6.87 -39.01 16.20
C VAL A 236 7.89 -37.91 16.53
N PRO A 237 9.16 -38.08 16.14
CA PRO A 237 10.15 -37.01 16.26
C PRO A 237 9.79 -35.78 15.42
N ALA A 238 10.26 -34.61 15.85
CA ALA A 238 10.11 -33.35 15.13
C ALA A 238 10.58 -33.41 13.67
N SER A 239 11.58 -34.24 13.33
CA SER A 239 12.03 -34.43 11.94
C SER A 239 10.96 -35.04 11.03
N VAL A 240 10.14 -35.96 11.53
CA VAL A 240 9.03 -36.54 10.74
C VAL A 240 7.95 -35.49 10.49
N VAL A 241 7.65 -34.69 11.51
CA VAL A 241 6.71 -33.57 11.38
C VAL A 241 7.27 -32.49 10.46
N ALA A 242 8.57 -32.17 10.56
CA ALA A 242 9.26 -31.25 9.68
C ALA A 242 9.19 -31.69 8.21
N ASP A 243 9.42 -32.98 7.92
CA ASP A 243 9.30 -33.52 6.56
C ASP A 243 7.87 -33.36 6.03
N HIS A 244 6.85 -33.59 6.87
CA HIS A 244 5.46 -33.35 6.50
C HIS A 244 5.17 -31.86 6.27
N LEU A 245 5.59 -30.99 7.19
CA LEU A 245 5.43 -29.54 7.06
C LEU A 245 6.17 -29.01 5.84
N ALA A 246 7.33 -29.56 5.46
CA ALA A 246 8.04 -29.21 4.24
C ALA A 246 7.24 -29.52 2.96
N THR A 247 6.25 -30.41 3.03
CA THR A 247 5.31 -30.63 1.91
C THR A 247 4.18 -29.61 1.84
N LEU A 248 3.88 -28.94 2.95
CA LEU A 248 2.77 -27.99 3.10
C LEU A 248 3.22 -26.53 3.11
N TYR A 249 4.45 -26.29 3.57
CA TYR A 249 5.04 -25.00 3.87
C TYR A 249 6.43 -24.92 3.25
N SER A 250 6.87 -23.70 2.92
CA SER A 250 8.13 -23.46 2.21
C SER A 250 9.39 -23.80 3.04
N GLY A 251 9.27 -23.82 4.37
CA GLY A 251 10.30 -24.28 5.30
C GLY A 251 11.52 -23.39 5.45
N LYS A 252 11.42 -22.14 5.02
CA LYS A 252 12.48 -21.15 5.12
C LYS A 252 12.01 -20.01 6.01
N ASP A 253 12.89 -19.55 6.90
CA ASP A 253 12.77 -18.25 7.55
C ASP A 253 13.47 -17.33 6.56
N ASN A 254 12.67 -16.65 5.78
CA ASN A 254 13.15 -15.64 4.86
C ASN A 254 12.36 -14.40 5.13
N THR A 255 12.72 -13.73 6.22
CA THR A 255 12.42 -12.32 6.47
C THR A 255 12.92 -11.37 5.35
N HIS A 256 13.41 -11.88 4.21
CA HIS A 256 13.68 -11.08 3.02
C HIS A 256 13.11 -11.68 1.71
N ASP A 257 13.30 -12.98 1.45
CA ASP A 257 12.82 -13.61 0.20
C ASP A 257 11.36 -14.14 0.25
N LEU A 258 10.69 -14.19 1.41
CA LEU A 258 9.32 -14.71 1.53
C LEU A 258 8.22 -13.66 1.34
N VAL A 259 8.58 -12.38 1.22
CA VAL A 259 7.64 -11.35 0.79
C VAL A 259 7.47 -11.37 -0.74
N TYR A 260 8.48 -11.81 -1.50
CA TYR A 260 8.49 -11.64 -2.97
C TYR A 260 8.96 -12.86 -3.76
N GLY A 261 8.50 -14.06 -3.44
CA GLY A 261 8.36 -15.07 -4.49
C GLY A 261 7.20 -14.66 -5.39
N VAL A 262 7.48 -13.91 -6.47
CA VAL A 262 6.53 -13.18 -7.35
C VAL A 262 5.07 -13.57 -7.08
N GLN A 263 4.46 -12.92 -6.07
CA GLN A 263 3.03 -12.72 -6.09
C GLN A 263 2.72 -12.16 -7.48
N PRO A 264 1.66 -12.62 -8.18
CA PRO A 264 1.15 -11.80 -9.26
C PRO A 264 1.04 -10.40 -8.71
N ASP A 265 1.44 -9.43 -9.51
CA ASP A 265 1.31 -8.03 -9.14
C ASP A 265 -0.06 -7.87 -8.44
N PRO A 266 -0.10 -7.47 -7.15
CA PRO A 266 -1.37 -7.29 -6.47
C PRO A 266 -2.25 -6.32 -7.26
N ASP A 267 -1.70 -5.52 -8.15
CA ASP A 267 -2.42 -4.64 -9.05
C ASP A 267 -2.76 -5.27 -10.42
N ASP A 268 -2.41 -6.55 -10.67
CA ASP A 268 -2.80 -7.29 -11.88
C ASP A 268 -4.32 -7.52 -11.91
N PRO A 269 -5.05 -6.86 -12.85
CA PRO A 269 -6.50 -6.96 -12.93
C PRO A 269 -7.01 -8.36 -13.28
N ALA A 270 -6.13 -9.25 -13.75
CA ALA A 270 -6.48 -10.64 -13.98
C ALA A 270 -6.80 -11.41 -12.68
N TYR A 271 -6.32 -10.95 -11.52
CA TYR A 271 -6.54 -11.60 -10.22
C TYR A 271 -7.60 -10.86 -9.38
N ASN A 272 -8.84 -10.99 -9.83
CA ASN A 272 -10.04 -10.29 -9.32
C ASN A 272 -10.73 -10.94 -8.09
N GLY A 273 -10.13 -11.95 -7.46
CA GLY A 273 -10.62 -12.58 -6.24
C GLY A 273 -9.52 -12.70 -5.19
N ILE A 274 -9.91 -12.57 -3.92
CA ILE A 274 -9.02 -12.83 -2.77
C ILE A 274 -9.70 -13.81 -1.83
N ILE A 275 -8.95 -14.83 -1.40
CA ILE A 275 -9.45 -15.78 -0.41
C ILE A 275 -9.58 -15.09 0.96
N THR A 276 -10.72 -15.25 1.60
CA THR A 276 -11.03 -14.64 2.90
C THR A 276 -10.93 -15.61 4.08
N GLY A 277 -11.04 -16.92 3.81
CA GLY A 277 -10.92 -17.97 4.81
C GLY A 277 -9.53 -18.60 4.87
N THR A 278 -9.16 -19.19 5.99
CA THR A 278 -7.95 -20.01 6.15
C THR A 278 -8.25 -21.46 5.79
N GLY A 279 -7.36 -22.13 5.03
CA GLY A 279 -7.50 -23.57 4.71
C GLY A 279 -8.60 -23.90 3.69
N VAL A 280 -8.81 -23.04 2.69
CA VAL A 280 -9.91 -23.17 1.73
C VAL A 280 -9.51 -24.14 0.62
N ASN A 281 -10.20 -25.28 0.54
CA ASN A 281 -9.95 -26.25 -0.51
C ASN A 281 -10.43 -25.74 -1.88
N LEU A 282 -9.50 -25.57 -2.83
CA LEU A 282 -9.81 -25.51 -4.25
C LEU A 282 -10.26 -26.90 -4.69
N ARG A 283 -11.49 -27.03 -5.17
CA ARG A 283 -12.13 -28.32 -5.48
C ARG A 283 -12.12 -28.62 -6.97
N ALA A 284 -12.09 -29.90 -7.34
CA ALA A 284 -12.18 -30.32 -8.73
C ALA A 284 -13.59 -30.11 -9.34
N GLY A 285 -14.63 -30.06 -8.49
CA GLY A 285 -15.98 -29.68 -8.86
C GLY A 285 -16.63 -28.77 -7.81
N PRO A 286 -17.78 -28.13 -8.09
CA PRO A 286 -18.47 -27.20 -7.18
C PRO A 286 -19.23 -27.94 -6.06
N THR A 287 -18.54 -28.84 -5.36
CA THR A 287 -19.06 -29.66 -4.26
C THR A 287 -17.92 -30.09 -3.34
N THR A 288 -18.20 -30.18 -2.04
CA THR A 288 -17.24 -30.66 -1.03
C THR A 288 -16.93 -32.15 -1.17
N GLN A 289 -17.76 -32.91 -1.89
CA GLN A 289 -17.51 -34.33 -2.19
C GLN A 289 -16.44 -34.56 -3.26
N SER A 290 -16.07 -33.51 -4.01
CA SER A 290 -15.02 -33.63 -5.03
C SER A 290 -13.62 -33.54 -4.43
N SER A 291 -12.64 -34.14 -5.12
CA SER A 291 -11.25 -34.12 -4.71
C SER A 291 -10.71 -32.69 -4.58
N ALA A 292 -9.92 -32.44 -3.54
CA ALA A 292 -9.18 -31.20 -3.41
C ALA A 292 -8.06 -31.16 -4.46
N VAL A 293 -8.00 -30.06 -5.22
CA VAL A 293 -6.94 -29.75 -6.18
C VAL A 293 -5.74 -29.12 -5.44
N ARG A 294 -6.02 -28.22 -4.50
CA ARG A 294 -5.04 -27.50 -3.67
C ARG A 294 -5.72 -26.83 -2.48
N VAL A 295 -4.99 -26.61 -1.39
CA VAL A 295 -5.42 -25.72 -0.29
C VAL A 295 -4.99 -24.28 -0.60
N LEU A 296 -5.94 -23.36 -0.49
CA LEU A 296 -5.77 -21.92 -0.64
C LEU A 296 -5.82 -21.24 0.73
N HIS A 297 -5.06 -20.16 0.88
CA HIS A 297 -4.90 -19.43 2.12
C HIS A 297 -5.50 -18.04 2.03
N LYS A 298 -5.87 -17.48 3.18
CA LYS A 298 -6.36 -16.10 3.26
C LYS A 298 -5.33 -15.15 2.64
N GLY A 299 -5.76 -14.32 1.69
CA GLY A 299 -4.88 -13.44 0.93
C GLY A 299 -4.46 -13.99 -0.44
N ASP A 300 -4.66 -15.28 -0.72
CA ASP A 300 -4.35 -15.84 -2.04
C ASP A 300 -5.17 -15.13 -3.13
N LEU A 301 -4.45 -14.64 -4.13
CA LEU A 301 -5.01 -14.00 -5.31
C LEU A 301 -5.51 -15.05 -6.32
N LEU A 302 -6.72 -14.83 -6.82
CA LEU A 302 -7.42 -15.73 -7.72
C LEU A 302 -7.92 -14.97 -8.96
N LYS A 303 -7.76 -15.60 -10.11
CA LYS A 303 -8.50 -15.23 -11.32
C LYS A 303 -9.84 -15.94 -11.32
N ILE A 304 -10.92 -15.24 -11.00
CA ILE A 304 -12.29 -15.74 -11.13
C ILE A 304 -12.64 -15.77 -12.62
N THR A 305 -12.85 -16.97 -13.15
CA THR A 305 -13.14 -17.23 -14.57
C THR A 305 -14.62 -17.51 -14.84
N GLY A 306 -15.44 -17.69 -13.81
CA GLY A 306 -16.88 -17.92 -13.95
C GLY A 306 -17.59 -18.22 -12.64
N GLU A 307 -18.91 -18.31 -12.72
CA GLU A 307 -19.81 -18.61 -11.61
C GLU A 307 -20.64 -19.84 -11.94
N VAL A 308 -20.85 -20.69 -10.94
CA VAL A 308 -21.65 -21.91 -11.07
C VAL A 308 -22.42 -22.18 -9.78
N GLU A 309 -23.64 -22.70 -9.92
CA GLU A 309 -24.41 -23.19 -8.80
C GLU A 309 -23.96 -24.61 -8.43
N GLY A 310 -23.71 -24.84 -7.14
CA GLY A 310 -23.12 -26.06 -6.62
C GLY A 310 -23.73 -26.49 -5.29
N MET A 311 -23.02 -27.35 -4.57
CA MET A 311 -23.45 -27.79 -3.25
C MET A 311 -23.57 -26.59 -2.30
N GLU A 312 -24.69 -26.50 -1.59
CA GLU A 312 -24.88 -25.46 -0.58
C GLU A 312 -23.92 -25.65 0.59
N ILE A 313 -23.22 -24.58 0.95
CA ILE A 313 -22.28 -24.55 2.08
C ILE A 313 -22.77 -23.55 3.10
N THR A 314 -22.73 -23.93 4.37
CA THR A 314 -22.98 -23.05 5.51
C THR A 314 -21.72 -22.91 6.34
N SER A 315 -21.27 -21.67 6.58
CA SER A 315 -20.09 -21.36 7.38
C SER A 315 -20.27 -19.99 8.05
N GLY A 316 -19.97 -19.91 9.36
CA GLY A 316 -20.10 -18.67 10.15
C GLY A 316 -21.51 -18.07 10.15
N GLY A 317 -22.56 -18.89 10.13
CA GLY A 317 -23.96 -18.44 10.09
C GLY A 317 -24.43 -17.88 8.74
N LYS A 318 -23.63 -17.99 7.68
CA LYS A 318 -23.98 -17.62 6.31
C LYS A 318 -24.02 -18.85 5.42
N THR A 319 -24.93 -18.85 4.45
CA THR A 319 -25.15 -19.96 3.53
C THR A 319 -25.02 -19.49 2.09
N SER A 320 -24.40 -20.30 1.23
CA SER A 320 -24.29 -20.03 -0.21
C SER A 320 -24.24 -21.33 -1.03
N SER A 321 -25.02 -21.38 -2.12
CA SER A 321 -24.89 -22.37 -3.19
C SER A 321 -24.01 -21.90 -4.35
N LEU A 322 -23.47 -20.67 -4.29
CA LEU A 322 -22.64 -20.09 -5.34
C LEU A 322 -21.17 -20.54 -5.19
N TRP A 323 -20.60 -21.00 -6.30
CA TRP A 323 -19.19 -21.36 -6.42
C TRP A 323 -18.53 -20.57 -7.55
N TYR A 324 -17.30 -20.12 -7.32
CA TYR A 324 -16.45 -19.49 -8.33
C TYR A 324 -15.57 -20.55 -8.99
N ALA A 325 -15.58 -20.58 -10.32
CA ALA A 325 -14.51 -21.21 -11.08
C ALA A 325 -13.31 -20.27 -11.08
N VAL A 326 -12.14 -20.75 -10.66
CA VAL A 326 -10.96 -19.89 -10.44
C VAL A 326 -9.68 -20.52 -11.00
N THR A 327 -8.70 -19.69 -11.30
CA THR A 327 -7.32 -20.08 -11.58
C THR A 327 -6.36 -19.36 -10.63
N THR A 328 -5.46 -20.10 -9.99
CA THR A 328 -4.45 -19.57 -9.05
C THR A 328 -3.24 -18.99 -9.78
N ALA A 329 -2.41 -18.20 -9.07
CA ALA A 329 -1.11 -17.69 -9.56
C ALA A 329 -0.19 -18.78 -10.13
N THR A 330 -0.29 -19.99 -9.58
CA THR A 330 0.49 -21.16 -10.02
C THR A 330 -0.13 -21.90 -11.22
N GLY A 331 -1.16 -21.34 -11.85
CA GLY A 331 -1.83 -21.91 -13.04
C GLY A 331 -2.77 -23.09 -12.76
N LYS A 332 -3.12 -23.36 -11.49
CA LYS A 332 -4.07 -24.42 -11.12
C LYS A 332 -5.50 -23.90 -11.16
N SER A 333 -6.40 -24.63 -11.83
CA SER A 333 -7.83 -24.29 -11.93
C SER A 333 -8.71 -25.22 -11.11
N GLY A 334 -9.83 -24.70 -10.60
CA GLY A 334 -10.82 -25.45 -9.83
C GLY A 334 -11.97 -24.57 -9.35
N TYR A 335 -12.68 -25.02 -8.32
CA TYR A 335 -13.87 -24.36 -7.79
C TYR A 335 -13.72 -24.04 -6.30
N VAL A 336 -14.23 -22.88 -5.89
CA VAL A 336 -14.25 -22.44 -4.48
C VAL A 336 -15.59 -21.78 -4.16
N CYS A 337 -16.16 -22.08 -3.00
CA CYS A 337 -17.45 -21.52 -2.58
C CYS A 337 -17.32 -20.01 -2.31
N SER A 338 -18.33 -19.23 -2.73
CA SER A 338 -18.33 -17.77 -2.62
C SER A 338 -18.22 -17.24 -1.19
N LEU A 339 -18.56 -18.04 -0.18
CA LEU A 339 -18.40 -17.67 1.23
C LEU A 339 -16.94 -17.42 1.63
N PHE A 340 -15.99 -18.00 0.89
CA PHE A 340 -14.56 -17.95 1.19
C PHE A 340 -13.76 -17.08 0.23
N VAL A 341 -14.45 -16.34 -0.64
CA VAL A 341 -13.82 -15.46 -1.62
C VAL A 341 -14.46 -14.09 -1.52
N SER A 342 -13.66 -13.07 -1.24
CA SER A 342 -14.05 -11.70 -1.53
C SER A 342 -13.71 -11.44 -2.98
N LYS A 343 -14.68 -11.02 -3.78
CA LYS A 343 -14.35 -10.42 -5.06
C LYS A 343 -13.58 -9.13 -4.76
N ARG A 344 -12.37 -9.03 -5.29
CA ARG A 344 -11.70 -7.74 -5.32
C ARG A 344 -12.49 -6.91 -6.31
N ASN A 345 -12.84 -5.68 -5.93
CA ASN A 345 -13.29 -4.69 -6.90
C ASN A 345 -12.08 -4.28 -7.74
N VAL A 346 -11.67 -5.15 -8.66
CA VAL A 346 -10.75 -4.80 -9.76
C VAL A 346 -11.55 -4.46 -11.03
N SER A 347 -12.77 -3.98 -10.79
CA SER A 347 -13.50 -3.03 -11.62
C SER A 347 -13.70 -1.81 -10.72
N GLY A 348 -12.96 -0.71 -10.85
CA GLY A 348 -12.46 -0.09 -12.06
C GLY A 348 -12.99 1.33 -12.09
N GLY A 349 -12.37 2.21 -11.30
CA GLY A 349 -11.93 3.49 -11.84
C GLY A 349 -10.43 3.34 -12.01
N GLU A 350 -9.89 3.63 -13.20
CA GLU A 350 -8.50 4.06 -13.28
C GLU A 350 -8.39 5.26 -12.31
N LEU A 351 -7.47 5.22 -11.33
CA LEU A 351 -7.28 6.37 -10.43
C LEU A 351 -7.13 7.59 -11.33
N GLU A 352 -7.98 8.59 -11.12
CA GLU A 352 -7.95 9.76 -11.97
C GLU A 352 -6.69 10.57 -11.66
N ALA A 353 -6.07 11.12 -12.70
CA ALA A 353 -4.97 12.04 -12.50
C ALA A 353 -5.42 13.19 -11.59
N PRO A 354 -4.60 13.60 -10.60
CA PRO A 354 -4.94 14.73 -9.75
C PRO A 354 -5.27 15.98 -10.56
N VAL A 355 -6.17 16.80 -10.04
CA VAL A 355 -6.45 18.11 -10.62
C VAL A 355 -5.60 19.15 -9.91
N ILE A 356 -4.74 19.83 -10.67
CA ILE A 356 -3.89 20.93 -10.19
C ILE A 356 -4.56 22.25 -10.58
N GLU A 357 -4.96 23.02 -9.59
CA GLU A 357 -5.63 24.31 -9.74
C GLU A 357 -4.86 25.41 -9.01
N SER A 358 -5.09 26.67 -9.38
CA SER A 358 -4.54 27.82 -8.66
C SER A 358 -5.55 28.95 -8.61
N ASP A 359 -5.57 29.66 -7.48
CA ASP A 359 -6.36 30.87 -7.26
C ASP A 359 -5.57 32.17 -7.52
N GLY A 360 -4.35 32.07 -8.06
CA GLY A 360 -3.43 33.19 -8.24
C GLY A 360 -2.44 33.40 -7.11
N TYR A 361 -2.66 32.79 -5.94
CA TYR A 361 -1.82 32.93 -4.74
C TYR A 361 -1.27 31.60 -4.24
N SER A 362 -2.07 30.55 -4.36
CA SER A 362 -1.75 29.19 -3.94
C SER A 362 -2.12 28.18 -5.02
N VAL A 363 -1.46 27.03 -4.97
CA VAL A 363 -1.72 25.87 -5.81
C VAL A 363 -2.37 24.80 -4.95
N THR A 364 -3.52 24.31 -5.41
CA THR A 364 -4.26 23.22 -4.78
C THR A 364 -4.21 22.01 -5.68
N ILE A 365 -3.95 20.85 -5.10
CA ILE A 365 -3.94 19.57 -5.81
C ILE A 365 -5.03 18.72 -5.18
N THR A 366 -5.97 18.25 -6.00
CA THR A 366 -7.10 17.43 -5.53
C THR A 366 -7.14 16.11 -6.27
N SER A 367 -7.56 15.06 -5.59
CA SER A 367 -7.89 13.78 -6.19
C SER A 367 -9.40 13.60 -6.16
N LYS A 368 -9.98 12.98 -7.19
CA LYS A 368 -11.37 12.53 -7.15
C LYS A 368 -11.50 11.19 -6.41
N ASP A 369 -10.41 10.46 -6.28
CA ASP A 369 -10.35 9.21 -5.55
C ASP A 369 -10.23 9.51 -4.06
N GLU A 370 -11.32 9.28 -3.32
CA GLU A 370 -11.37 9.43 -1.88
C GLU A 370 -10.29 8.55 -1.22
N ASP A 371 -9.65 9.06 -0.16
CA ASP A 371 -8.58 8.40 0.60
C ASP A 371 -7.28 8.11 -0.18
N ALA A 372 -7.07 8.72 -1.34
CA ALA A 372 -5.78 8.66 -2.05
C ALA A 372 -4.79 9.72 -1.54
N ASP A 373 -3.56 9.32 -1.24
CA ASP A 373 -2.47 10.23 -0.89
C ASP A 373 -1.88 10.85 -2.15
N ILE A 374 -1.61 12.16 -2.14
CA ILE A 374 -1.10 12.87 -3.31
C ILE A 374 0.37 13.20 -3.10
N TYR A 375 1.19 12.96 -4.11
CA TYR A 375 2.61 13.30 -4.13
C TYR A 375 2.94 14.16 -5.34
N TYR A 376 3.87 15.10 -5.20
CA TYR A 376 4.22 16.01 -6.29
C TYR A 376 5.71 16.36 -6.36
N THR A 377 6.12 16.81 -7.55
CA THR A 377 7.46 17.34 -7.85
C THR A 377 7.33 18.65 -8.61
N THR A 378 8.37 19.49 -8.53
CA THR A 378 8.47 20.75 -9.26
C THR A 378 9.79 20.90 -10.04
N ASP A 379 10.66 19.91 -9.95
CA ASP A 379 11.98 19.86 -10.61
C ASP A 379 11.96 19.11 -11.95
N GLY A 380 10.79 18.60 -12.35
CA GLY A 380 10.55 17.86 -13.59
C GLY A 380 10.67 16.34 -13.47
N THR A 381 11.09 15.81 -12.32
CA THR A 381 11.13 14.36 -12.07
C THR A 381 9.73 13.76 -11.98
N GLU A 382 9.57 12.48 -12.32
CA GLU A 382 8.26 11.81 -12.17
C GLU A 382 7.93 11.60 -10.69
N PRO A 383 6.74 12.00 -10.20
CA PRO A 383 6.37 11.87 -8.81
C PRO A 383 6.11 10.40 -8.43
N THR A 384 6.49 10.05 -7.21
CA THR A 384 6.38 8.72 -6.59
C THR A 384 6.01 8.87 -5.10
N GLU A 385 5.79 7.77 -4.38
CA GLU A 385 5.54 7.77 -2.93
C GLU A 385 6.69 8.36 -2.10
N ASP A 386 7.92 8.39 -2.66
CA ASP A 386 9.09 9.02 -2.04
C ASP A 386 9.18 10.54 -2.30
N SER A 387 8.29 11.08 -3.14
CA SER A 387 8.25 12.50 -3.50
C SER A 387 7.61 13.35 -2.41
N THR A 388 7.48 14.66 -2.64
CA THR A 388 6.93 15.55 -1.60
C THR A 388 5.43 15.26 -1.43
N PRO A 389 4.95 14.86 -0.22
CA PRO A 389 3.53 14.64 0.00
C PRO A 389 2.77 15.97 -0.02
N TYR A 390 1.60 15.97 -0.64
CA TYR A 390 0.70 17.11 -0.64
C TYR A 390 -0.17 17.08 0.63
N VAL A 391 0.11 18.00 1.54
CA VAL A 391 -0.58 18.10 2.86
C VAL A 391 -1.41 19.39 2.99
N GLY A 392 -1.54 20.16 1.91
CA GLY A 392 -2.26 21.43 1.88
C GLY A 392 -1.77 22.39 0.77
N PRO A 393 -2.38 23.57 0.64
CA PRO A 393 -2.05 24.54 -0.42
C PRO A 393 -0.57 24.91 -0.48
N VAL A 394 -0.02 24.97 -1.70
CA VAL A 394 1.40 25.28 -1.95
C VAL A 394 1.53 26.70 -2.49
N TYR A 395 2.40 27.51 -1.90
CA TYR A 395 2.59 28.92 -2.26
C TYR A 395 3.79 29.12 -3.19
N MET A 396 3.75 28.45 -4.35
CA MET A 396 4.82 28.51 -5.34
C MET A 396 4.24 28.54 -6.75
N THR A 397 4.52 29.62 -7.47
CA THR A 397 4.16 29.84 -8.87
C THR A 397 5.43 29.95 -9.72
N GLY A 398 5.30 29.97 -11.04
CA GLY A 398 6.46 30.06 -11.94
C GLY A 398 7.18 28.72 -12.12
N CYS A 399 6.49 27.59 -11.93
CA CYS A 399 7.05 26.25 -12.09
C CYS A 399 6.05 25.25 -12.72
N THR A 400 6.54 24.08 -13.13
CA THR A 400 5.71 22.96 -13.59
C THR A 400 5.55 21.99 -12.45
N TYR A 401 4.30 21.70 -12.10
CA TYR A 401 3.93 20.66 -11.16
C TYR A 401 3.69 19.36 -11.91
N LYS A 402 4.26 18.27 -11.39
CA LYS A 402 3.80 16.91 -11.67
C LYS A 402 3.22 16.32 -10.40
N ALA A 403 2.04 15.72 -10.47
CA ALA A 403 1.39 15.13 -9.30
C ALA A 403 0.80 13.76 -9.61
N VAL A 404 0.84 12.86 -8.62
CA VAL A 404 0.24 11.53 -8.69
C VAL A 404 -0.58 11.28 -7.43
N ALA A 405 -1.72 10.62 -7.58
CA ALA A 405 -2.49 10.08 -6.47
C ALA A 405 -2.12 8.60 -6.29
N ILE A 406 -1.83 8.19 -5.06
CA ILE A 406 -1.46 6.82 -4.70
C ILE A 406 -2.48 6.30 -3.70
N LYS A 407 -3.07 5.15 -4.00
CA LYS A 407 -4.01 4.46 -3.13
C LYS A 407 -3.81 2.96 -3.21
N ASP A 408 -3.68 2.33 -2.05
CA ASP A 408 -3.49 0.87 -1.93
C ASP A 408 -2.31 0.33 -2.77
N GLY A 409 -1.25 1.13 -2.96
CA GLY A 409 -0.07 0.80 -3.78
C GLY A 409 -0.19 1.15 -5.27
N ALA A 410 -1.40 1.42 -5.76
CA ALA A 410 -1.63 1.83 -7.14
C ALA A 410 -1.45 3.34 -7.33
N ALA A 411 -0.81 3.73 -8.43
CA ALA A 411 -0.60 5.13 -8.82
C ALA A 411 -1.55 5.54 -9.96
N SER A 412 -2.13 6.74 -9.87
CA SER A 412 -2.84 7.38 -10.98
C SER A 412 -1.89 7.72 -12.13
N PRO A 413 -2.40 8.05 -13.32
CA PRO A 413 -1.62 8.82 -14.28
C PRO A 413 -1.12 10.13 -13.64
N ALA A 414 0.09 10.55 -14.02
CA ALA A 414 0.65 11.80 -13.54
C ALA A 414 -0.09 13.00 -14.17
N ALA A 415 -0.61 13.88 -13.34
CA ALA A 415 -1.10 15.18 -13.75
C ALA A 415 0.11 16.11 -13.97
N VAL A 416 0.13 16.83 -15.09
CA VAL A 416 1.18 17.79 -15.41
C VAL A 416 0.56 19.16 -15.68
N SER A 417 0.91 20.14 -14.86
CA SER A 417 0.40 21.51 -14.96
C SER A 417 1.51 22.53 -14.79
N THR A 418 1.60 23.45 -15.75
CA THR A 418 2.47 24.61 -15.69
C THR A 418 1.71 25.77 -15.07
N VAL A 419 2.17 26.20 -13.89
CA VAL A 419 1.60 27.31 -13.14
C VAL A 419 2.45 28.54 -13.41
N LEU A 420 1.87 29.51 -14.12
CA LEU A 420 2.54 30.76 -14.48
C LEU A 420 2.79 31.65 -13.27
N SER A 421 3.64 32.66 -13.40
CA SER A 421 3.97 33.59 -12.31
C SER A 421 2.74 34.30 -11.74
N ASN A 422 1.72 34.56 -12.57
CA ASN A 422 0.43 35.11 -12.15
C ASN A 422 -0.60 34.07 -11.67
N GLY A 423 -0.20 32.80 -11.53
CA GLY A 423 -1.03 31.67 -11.13
C GLY A 423 -1.93 31.06 -12.21
N THR A 424 -1.89 31.55 -13.46
CA THR A 424 -2.63 30.90 -14.55
C THR A 424 -2.09 29.49 -14.79
N VAL A 425 -2.99 28.50 -14.97
CA VAL A 425 -2.62 27.08 -15.16
C VAL A 425 -2.76 26.65 -16.62
N PHE A 426 -1.74 25.99 -17.16
CA PHE A 426 -1.75 25.36 -18.48
C PHE A 426 -1.27 23.91 -18.43
N THR A 427 -1.80 23.05 -19.31
CA THR A 427 -1.56 21.59 -19.31
C THR A 427 -0.97 21.08 -20.63
N ASP A 428 -0.55 21.97 -21.52
CA ASP A 428 -0.06 21.64 -22.88
C ASP A 428 1.36 22.12 -23.19
N PHE A 429 2.10 22.52 -22.15
CA PHE A 429 3.54 22.76 -22.18
C PHE A 429 4.11 22.74 -20.75
N THR A 430 5.44 22.71 -20.63
CA THR A 430 6.20 22.72 -19.37
C THR A 430 7.23 23.84 -19.36
N TYR A 431 7.77 24.22 -18.20
CA TYR A 431 8.90 25.17 -18.12
C TYR A 431 10.20 24.67 -18.75
N ALA A 432 10.29 23.39 -19.10
CA ALA A 432 11.40 22.86 -19.89
C ALA A 432 11.33 23.30 -21.36
N ASP A 433 10.16 23.73 -21.84
CA ASP A 433 10.00 24.23 -23.21
C ASP A 433 10.66 25.60 -23.37
N TRP A 434 11.40 25.79 -24.46
CA TRP A 434 12.19 27.00 -24.74
C TRP A 434 11.36 28.30 -24.73
N TYR A 435 10.05 28.21 -24.98
CA TYR A 435 9.13 29.34 -25.05
C TYR A 435 8.40 29.62 -23.73
N ALA A 436 8.49 28.74 -22.72
CA ALA A 436 7.62 28.79 -21.55
C ALA A 436 7.74 30.10 -20.77
N GLY A 437 8.97 30.59 -20.57
CA GLY A 437 9.20 31.87 -19.91
C GLY A 437 8.60 33.07 -20.67
N ASN A 438 8.59 33.04 -22.01
CA ASN A 438 7.95 34.10 -22.81
C ASN A 438 6.43 34.01 -22.75
N ILE A 439 5.85 32.79 -22.70
CA ILE A 439 4.41 32.63 -22.49
C ILE A 439 4.03 33.14 -21.09
N ASP A 440 4.82 32.83 -20.06
CA ASP A 440 4.59 33.32 -18.69
C ASP A 440 4.52 34.85 -18.67
N GLN A 441 5.55 35.52 -19.19
CA GLN A 441 5.57 36.98 -19.27
C GLN A 441 4.40 37.54 -20.09
N ALA A 442 4.14 36.97 -21.27
CA ALA A 442 3.07 37.46 -22.16
C ALA A 442 1.68 37.34 -21.52
N VAL A 443 1.41 36.28 -20.77
CA VAL A 443 0.13 36.09 -20.07
C VAL A 443 0.09 36.96 -18.80
N THR A 444 1.19 37.03 -18.05
CA THR A 444 1.31 37.88 -16.85
C THR A 444 1.11 39.36 -17.18
N TYR A 445 1.60 39.84 -18.33
CA TYR A 445 1.39 41.21 -18.82
C TYR A 445 0.02 41.41 -19.50
N GLY A 446 -0.81 40.36 -19.59
CA GLY A 446 -2.14 40.44 -20.21
C GLY A 446 -2.12 40.55 -21.75
N LEU A 447 -0.99 40.28 -22.40
CA LEU A 447 -0.85 40.35 -23.86
C LEU A 447 -1.58 39.19 -24.54
N PHE A 448 -1.45 37.99 -23.96
CA PHE A 448 -2.08 36.76 -24.41
C PHE A 448 -3.00 36.17 -23.33
N LYS A 449 -3.94 35.35 -23.79
CA LYS A 449 -4.80 34.51 -22.95
C LYS A 449 -4.81 33.09 -23.49
N GLY A 450 -5.16 32.14 -22.61
CA GLY A 450 -5.46 30.77 -22.98
C GLY A 450 -6.65 30.67 -23.93
N VAL A 451 -6.81 29.51 -24.56
CA VAL A 451 -7.92 29.24 -25.48
C VAL A 451 -9.11 28.55 -24.78
N GLY A 452 -8.97 28.18 -23.51
CA GLY A 452 -9.96 27.44 -22.72
C GLY A 452 -9.36 26.15 -22.15
N GLU A 453 -10.08 25.49 -21.23
CA GLU A 453 -9.74 24.15 -20.72
C GLU A 453 -8.27 23.98 -20.26
N ASN A 454 -7.69 25.02 -19.65
CA ASN A 454 -6.27 25.06 -19.26
C ASN A 454 -5.30 24.76 -20.42
N LYS A 455 -5.64 25.20 -21.64
CA LYS A 455 -4.80 25.10 -22.84
C LYS A 455 -4.36 26.47 -23.33
N PHE A 456 -3.10 26.54 -23.76
CA PHE A 456 -2.54 27.72 -24.42
C PHE A 456 -2.45 27.55 -25.94
N GLU A 457 -2.26 26.31 -26.40
CA GLU A 457 -1.92 25.89 -27.77
C GLU A 457 -0.66 26.55 -28.34
N PRO A 458 0.53 26.32 -27.75
CA PRO A 458 1.77 27.01 -28.15
C PRO A 458 2.14 26.79 -29.62
N ASN A 459 1.80 25.63 -30.18
CA ASN A 459 2.15 25.23 -31.54
C ASN A 459 1.09 25.59 -32.59
N SER A 460 -0.10 26.04 -32.17
CA SER A 460 -1.14 26.50 -33.09
C SER A 460 -0.70 27.76 -33.84
N ARG A 461 -1.14 27.90 -35.09
CA ARG A 461 -0.81 29.08 -35.90
C ARG A 461 -1.60 30.29 -35.43
N VAL A 462 -0.92 31.42 -35.31
CA VAL A 462 -1.56 32.69 -34.92
C VAL A 462 -2.26 33.28 -36.12
N GLN A 463 -3.50 33.69 -35.93
CA GLN A 463 -4.28 34.38 -36.94
C GLN A 463 -3.96 35.89 -36.94
N ARG A 464 -4.05 36.55 -38.09
CA ARG A 464 -3.79 38.00 -38.22
C ARG A 464 -4.63 38.85 -37.26
N GLY A 465 -5.91 38.54 -37.08
CA GLY A 465 -6.79 39.25 -36.14
C GLY A 465 -6.36 39.08 -34.68
N GLN A 466 -5.90 37.89 -34.30
CA GLN A 466 -5.37 37.62 -32.97
C GLN A 466 -4.10 38.43 -32.70
N PHE A 467 -3.18 38.49 -33.67
CA PHE A 467 -1.94 39.24 -33.48
C PHE A 467 -2.18 40.75 -33.33
N VAL A 468 -3.15 41.32 -34.05
CA VAL A 468 -3.52 42.73 -33.86
C VAL A 468 -4.14 42.97 -32.47
N LEU A 469 -4.95 42.03 -31.98
CA LEU A 469 -5.46 42.10 -30.60
C LEU A 469 -4.33 42.09 -29.56
N VAL A 470 -3.28 41.29 -29.78
CA VAL A 470 -2.08 41.29 -28.93
C VAL A 470 -1.40 42.66 -28.93
N LEU A 471 -1.25 43.30 -30.09
CA LEU A 471 -0.69 44.66 -30.17
C LEU A 471 -1.56 45.71 -29.46
N ALA A 472 -2.89 45.57 -29.54
CA ALA A 472 -3.80 46.46 -28.81
C ALA A 472 -3.66 46.29 -27.28
N ASN A 473 -3.52 45.04 -26.80
CA ASN A 473 -3.25 44.74 -25.39
C ASN A 473 -1.89 45.31 -24.96
N LEU A 474 -0.86 45.14 -25.79
CA LEU A 474 0.48 45.69 -25.58
C LEU A 474 0.46 47.22 -25.44
N ALA A 475 -0.39 47.88 -26.20
CA ALA A 475 -0.59 49.33 -26.15
C ALA A 475 -1.50 49.80 -25.00
N GLY A 476 -2.11 48.89 -24.23
CA GLY A 476 -3.05 49.23 -23.16
C GLY A 476 -4.35 49.89 -23.66
N VAL A 477 -4.78 49.56 -24.89
CA VAL A 477 -5.94 50.21 -25.52
C VAL A 477 -7.23 49.82 -24.79
N ASN A 478 -8.03 50.83 -24.43
CA ASN A 478 -9.40 50.59 -23.98
C ASN A 478 -10.30 50.25 -25.19
N LEU A 479 -10.47 48.96 -25.46
CA LEU A 479 -11.26 48.47 -26.58
C LEU A 479 -12.77 48.82 -26.48
N ASP A 480 -13.28 49.22 -25.32
CA ASP A 480 -14.68 49.65 -25.19
C ASP A 480 -14.97 51.01 -25.81
N ALA A 481 -13.93 51.79 -26.14
CA ALA A 481 -14.06 52.99 -26.96
C ALA A 481 -14.37 52.69 -28.45
N TYR A 482 -14.29 51.43 -28.85
CA TYR A 482 -14.45 50.99 -30.24
C TYR A 482 -15.72 50.16 -30.40
N SER A 483 -16.43 50.36 -31.52
CA SER A 483 -17.67 49.63 -31.83
C SER A 483 -17.40 48.30 -32.54
N GLY A 484 -16.17 48.07 -33.02
CA GLY A 484 -15.80 46.93 -33.85
C GLY A 484 -16.16 47.10 -35.32
N VAL A 485 -16.73 48.24 -35.71
CA VAL A 485 -17.05 48.53 -37.12
C VAL A 485 -15.78 48.99 -37.83
N THR A 486 -15.42 48.32 -38.92
CA THR A 486 -14.24 48.63 -39.72
C THR A 486 -14.62 48.85 -41.18
N SER A 487 -13.69 49.38 -41.98
CA SER A 487 -13.84 49.44 -43.46
C SER A 487 -13.64 48.08 -44.14
N PHE A 488 -13.17 47.06 -43.40
CA PHE A 488 -12.91 45.73 -43.93
C PHE A 488 -14.20 44.88 -43.87
N ALA A 489 -14.72 44.50 -45.04
CA ALA A 489 -15.98 43.74 -45.14
C ALA A 489 -15.87 42.31 -44.58
N ASP A 490 -14.66 41.76 -44.47
CA ASP A 490 -14.37 40.43 -43.92
C ASP A 490 -14.16 40.43 -42.39
N VAL A 491 -14.38 41.57 -41.72
CA VAL A 491 -14.33 41.70 -40.27
C VAL A 491 -15.74 41.92 -39.73
N SER A 492 -16.34 40.86 -39.17
CA SER A 492 -17.61 40.97 -38.47
C SER A 492 -17.47 41.85 -37.22
N PRO A 493 -18.34 42.85 -36.98
CA PRO A 493 -18.30 43.68 -35.76
C PRO A 493 -18.45 42.88 -34.45
N SER A 494 -19.04 41.69 -34.52
CA SER A 494 -19.19 40.79 -33.36
C SER A 494 -17.97 39.91 -33.08
N ALA A 495 -16.95 39.90 -33.96
CA ALA A 495 -15.75 39.10 -33.74
C ALA A 495 -14.93 39.66 -32.57
N TYR A 496 -14.35 38.78 -31.77
CA TYR A 496 -13.60 39.17 -30.56
C TYR A 496 -12.39 40.08 -30.84
N TYR A 497 -11.84 40.05 -32.05
CA TYR A 497 -10.75 40.93 -32.50
C TYR A 497 -11.22 42.21 -33.19
N ALA A 498 -12.52 42.37 -33.50
CA ALA A 498 -13.01 43.43 -34.38
C ALA A 498 -12.68 44.84 -33.87
N LYS A 499 -12.83 45.07 -32.56
CA LYS A 499 -12.47 46.32 -31.89
C LYS A 499 -10.98 46.65 -32.01
N ALA A 500 -10.11 45.65 -31.86
CA ALA A 500 -8.68 45.82 -32.02
C ALA A 500 -8.30 46.11 -33.49
N VAL A 501 -8.97 45.46 -34.44
CA VAL A 501 -8.77 45.73 -35.87
C VAL A 501 -9.24 47.15 -36.23
N GLN A 502 -10.35 47.62 -35.66
CA GLN A 502 -10.79 49.02 -35.81
C GLN A 502 -9.71 49.99 -35.35
N TRP A 503 -9.24 49.84 -34.10
CA TRP A 503 -8.16 50.66 -33.55
C TRP A 503 -6.90 50.64 -34.43
N ALA A 504 -6.45 49.45 -34.85
CA ALA A 504 -5.26 49.29 -35.66
C ALA A 504 -5.41 49.92 -37.06
N SER A 505 -6.62 49.95 -37.61
CA SER A 505 -6.90 50.63 -38.87
C SER A 505 -6.88 52.14 -38.70
N GLU A 506 -7.54 52.66 -37.66
CA GLU A 506 -7.64 54.11 -37.39
C GLU A 506 -6.28 54.73 -37.02
N THR A 507 -5.38 53.94 -36.42
CA THR A 507 -4.02 54.36 -36.04
C THR A 507 -2.96 54.05 -37.10
N GLY A 508 -3.34 53.48 -38.25
CA GLY A 508 -2.44 53.22 -39.37
C GLY A 508 -1.50 52.02 -39.19
N ILE A 509 -1.76 51.15 -38.22
CA ILE A 509 -1.02 49.90 -37.98
C ILE A 509 -1.31 48.89 -39.10
N THR A 510 -2.55 48.84 -39.59
CA THR A 510 -2.96 47.99 -40.72
C THR A 510 -3.78 48.75 -41.75
N ASN A 511 -3.55 48.45 -43.02
CA ASN A 511 -4.33 48.96 -44.15
C ASN A 511 -5.06 47.83 -44.91
N GLY A 512 -5.02 46.59 -44.39
CA GLY A 512 -5.45 45.40 -45.12
C GLY A 512 -4.54 45.08 -46.30
N ASP A 513 -5.04 44.28 -47.24
CA ASP A 513 -4.35 43.90 -48.47
C ASP A 513 -4.92 44.57 -49.73
N GLY A 514 -5.82 45.54 -49.54
CA GLY A 514 -6.57 46.22 -50.60
C GLY A 514 -7.93 45.59 -50.92
N THR A 515 -8.18 44.34 -50.49
CA THR A 515 -9.49 43.67 -50.62
C THR A 515 -10.17 43.50 -49.26
N GLY A 516 -9.40 43.17 -48.22
CA GLY A 516 -9.89 42.95 -46.87
C GLY A 516 -8.74 42.92 -45.85
N PHE A 517 -9.04 42.48 -44.62
CA PHE A 517 -8.04 42.35 -43.56
C PHE A 517 -7.47 40.94 -43.41
N ARG A 518 -8.22 39.93 -43.83
CA ARG A 518 -7.95 38.49 -43.70
C ARG A 518 -7.75 38.07 -42.24
N PRO A 519 -8.74 38.28 -41.34
CA PRO A 519 -8.53 38.13 -39.90
C PRO A 519 -8.23 36.70 -39.46
N THR A 520 -8.75 35.69 -40.17
CA THR A 520 -8.62 34.26 -39.83
C THR A 520 -7.41 33.60 -40.46
N ASP A 521 -6.73 34.28 -41.38
CA ASP A 521 -5.53 33.74 -42.02
C ASP A 521 -4.37 33.69 -41.03
N SER A 522 -3.57 32.64 -41.12
CA SER A 522 -2.32 32.54 -40.36
C SER A 522 -1.38 33.66 -40.79
N ILE A 523 -0.88 34.42 -39.83
CA ILE A 523 -0.01 35.55 -40.12
C ILE A 523 1.38 35.05 -40.55
N SER A 524 1.87 35.54 -41.69
CA SER A 524 3.24 35.29 -42.12
C SER A 524 4.24 36.12 -41.31
N ARG A 525 5.47 35.65 -41.21
CA ARG A 525 6.53 36.33 -40.46
C ARG A 525 6.82 37.73 -40.98
N GLN A 526 6.78 37.94 -42.30
CA GLN A 526 6.97 39.27 -42.88
C GLN A 526 5.80 40.23 -42.59
N GLU A 527 4.56 39.73 -42.57
CA GLU A 527 3.39 40.54 -42.19
C GLU A 527 3.44 40.94 -40.72
N MET A 528 3.88 40.02 -39.85
CA MET A 528 4.10 40.29 -38.43
C MET A 528 5.08 41.45 -38.22
N CYS A 529 6.23 41.43 -38.92
CA CYS A 529 7.19 42.55 -38.90
C CYS A 529 6.54 43.86 -39.34
N VAL A 530 5.74 43.86 -40.40
CA VAL A 530 5.09 45.10 -40.90
C VAL A 530 4.12 45.70 -39.89
N LEU A 531 3.33 44.86 -39.21
CA LEU A 531 2.42 45.35 -38.16
C LEU A 531 3.22 45.94 -36.98
N ILE A 532 4.27 45.26 -36.52
CA ILE A 532 5.12 45.74 -35.43
C ILE A 532 5.84 47.04 -35.80
N TYR A 533 6.43 47.09 -36.99
CA TYR A 533 7.15 48.24 -37.51
C TYR A 533 6.27 49.50 -37.50
N ARG A 534 5.01 49.37 -37.94
CA ARG A 534 4.04 50.47 -37.90
C ARG A 534 3.57 50.79 -36.49
N PHE A 535 3.29 49.77 -35.69
CA PHE A 535 2.84 49.90 -34.31
C PHE A 535 3.84 50.69 -33.46
N LEU A 536 5.12 50.31 -33.50
CA LEU A 536 6.19 50.98 -32.75
C LEU A 536 6.68 52.28 -33.42
N GLY A 537 6.15 52.62 -34.61
CA GLY A 537 6.60 53.80 -35.37
C GLY A 537 8.10 53.76 -35.73
N LEU A 538 8.63 52.56 -35.98
CA LEU A 538 10.06 52.40 -36.24
C LEU A 538 10.45 53.08 -37.55
N ARG A 539 11.70 53.53 -37.62
CA ARG A 539 12.28 54.12 -38.83
C ARG A 539 13.16 53.10 -39.54
N PRO A 540 13.20 53.10 -40.88
CA PRO A 540 14.05 52.19 -41.62
C PRO A 540 15.50 52.33 -41.18
N VAL A 541 16.18 51.20 -41.07
CA VAL A 541 17.62 51.14 -40.82
C VAL A 541 18.35 50.74 -42.09
N ASP A 542 19.61 51.15 -42.20
CA ASP A 542 20.48 50.69 -43.27
C ASP A 542 20.69 49.16 -43.16
N ILE A 543 20.55 48.46 -44.29
CA ILE A 543 20.67 47.01 -44.35
C ILE A 543 22.15 46.64 -44.58
N TYR A 544 22.84 46.25 -43.51
CA TYR A 544 24.25 45.87 -43.56
C TYR A 544 24.49 44.37 -43.78
N ALA A 545 23.51 43.52 -43.43
CA ALA A 545 23.61 42.07 -43.57
C ALA A 545 22.25 41.45 -43.92
N SER A 546 22.12 40.95 -45.15
CA SER A 546 20.89 40.32 -45.63
C SER A 546 20.73 38.87 -45.16
N PHE A 547 19.49 38.43 -45.01
CA PHE A 547 19.18 37.01 -44.87
C PHE A 547 19.50 36.24 -46.16
N ALA A 548 19.83 34.96 -46.04
CA ALA A 548 20.12 34.08 -47.18
C ALA A 548 18.91 33.93 -48.12
N ASP A 549 17.70 34.05 -47.59
CA ASP A 549 16.43 34.02 -48.32
C ASP A 549 15.83 35.42 -48.55
N ASP A 550 16.65 36.48 -48.55
CA ASP A 550 16.23 37.87 -48.77
C ASP A 550 15.39 38.06 -50.05
N GLY A 551 15.68 37.32 -51.11
CA GLY A 551 14.92 37.35 -52.36
C GLY A 551 13.47 36.85 -52.24
N LYS A 552 13.12 36.16 -51.15
CA LYS A 552 11.74 35.74 -50.84
C LYS A 552 10.98 36.77 -50.00
N ILE A 553 11.67 37.75 -49.42
CA ILE A 553 11.04 38.81 -48.63
C ILE A 553 10.39 39.78 -49.61
N ALA A 554 9.09 40.01 -49.46
CA ALA A 554 8.39 40.94 -50.32
C ALA A 554 8.95 42.35 -50.17
N SER A 555 9.02 43.11 -51.27
CA SER A 555 9.60 44.45 -51.29
C SER A 555 8.96 45.39 -50.27
N TRP A 556 7.64 45.28 -50.08
CA TRP A 556 6.88 46.07 -49.11
C TRP A 556 7.15 45.71 -47.64
N ALA A 557 7.79 44.57 -47.37
CA ALA A 557 8.10 44.09 -46.03
C ALA A 557 9.57 44.28 -45.64
N LYS A 558 10.48 44.53 -46.59
CA LYS A 558 11.92 44.54 -46.36
C LYS A 558 12.34 45.48 -45.23
N ASP A 559 11.93 46.74 -45.29
CA ASP A 559 12.28 47.73 -44.27
C ASP A 559 11.81 47.28 -42.89
N ALA A 560 10.58 46.77 -42.79
CA ALA A 560 10.02 46.28 -41.54
C ALA A 560 10.81 45.07 -41.00
N VAL A 561 11.14 44.10 -41.85
CA VAL A 561 11.90 42.91 -41.45
C VAL A 561 13.27 43.28 -40.90
N TYR A 562 14.04 44.10 -41.62
CA TYR A 562 15.39 44.45 -41.18
C TYR A 562 15.39 45.42 -40.00
N THR A 563 14.39 46.30 -39.89
CA THR A 563 14.24 47.17 -38.72
C THR A 563 13.87 46.36 -37.47
N CYS A 564 12.94 45.40 -37.58
CA CYS A 564 12.62 44.48 -36.48
C CYS A 564 13.82 43.62 -36.08
N ARG A 565 14.65 43.19 -37.05
CA ARG A 565 15.92 42.51 -36.77
C ARG A 565 16.90 43.41 -36.04
N GLY A 566 17.08 44.65 -36.50
CA GLY A 566 17.98 45.62 -35.88
C GLY A 566 17.57 46.00 -34.46
N ALA A 567 16.27 46.01 -34.17
CA ALA A 567 15.72 46.22 -32.83
C ALA A 567 15.80 44.96 -31.94
N GLY A 568 16.25 43.82 -32.45
CA GLY A 568 16.29 42.56 -31.69
C GLY A 568 14.91 41.93 -31.45
N ILE A 569 13.87 42.41 -32.15
CA ILE A 569 12.51 41.89 -32.02
C ILE A 569 12.39 40.51 -32.68
N ILE A 570 13.04 40.31 -33.83
CA ILE A 570 13.07 39.03 -34.57
C ILE A 570 14.50 38.70 -35.06
N ASN A 571 14.97 37.48 -34.78
CA ASN A 571 16.35 37.06 -35.09
C ASN A 571 16.49 36.07 -36.28
N GLY A 572 15.39 35.67 -36.94
CA GLY A 572 15.39 34.65 -38.00
C GLY A 572 14.98 33.26 -37.50
N VAL A 573 15.21 32.21 -38.29
CA VAL A 573 14.88 30.81 -37.96
C VAL A 573 16.11 29.88 -37.90
N GLY A 574 17.32 30.43 -37.99
CA GLY A 574 18.57 29.66 -38.09
C GLY A 574 19.19 29.74 -39.49
N ASP A 575 20.45 29.34 -39.62
CA ASP A 575 21.21 29.30 -40.90
C ASP A 575 21.14 30.58 -41.75
N ASN A 576 21.08 31.73 -41.08
CA ASN A 576 20.87 33.05 -41.68
C ASN A 576 19.60 33.13 -42.56
N GLN A 577 18.55 32.37 -42.25
CA GLN A 577 17.25 32.42 -42.93
C GLN A 577 16.20 33.17 -42.10
N PHE A 578 15.30 33.87 -42.79
CA PHE A 578 14.17 34.56 -42.18
C PHE A 578 12.86 33.77 -42.27
N ASP A 579 12.64 33.05 -43.37
CA ASP A 579 11.39 32.39 -43.75
C ASP A 579 10.19 33.36 -43.82
N PRO A 580 10.14 34.27 -44.81
CA PRO A 580 9.17 35.37 -44.83
C PRO A 580 7.70 34.94 -44.94
N LEU A 581 7.46 33.82 -45.64
CA LEU A 581 6.11 33.28 -45.87
C LEU A 581 5.71 32.23 -44.82
N GLY A 582 6.67 31.75 -44.03
CA GLY A 582 6.39 30.90 -42.88
C GLY A 582 5.42 31.57 -41.92
N THR A 583 4.52 30.78 -41.35
CA THR A 583 3.50 31.27 -40.42
C THR A 583 3.95 31.09 -38.97
N ALA A 584 3.70 32.08 -38.12
CA ALA A 584 4.13 32.03 -36.73
C ALA A 584 3.20 31.16 -35.86
N THR A 585 3.80 30.41 -34.95
CA THR A 585 3.07 29.75 -33.86
C THR A 585 2.73 30.74 -32.75
N ARG A 586 1.79 30.38 -31.86
CA ARG A 586 1.42 31.20 -30.69
C ARG A 586 2.61 31.45 -29.78
N ALA A 587 3.41 30.43 -29.51
CA ALA A 587 4.65 30.55 -28.73
C ALA A 587 5.63 31.56 -29.35
N GLN A 588 5.87 31.49 -30.66
CA GLN A 588 6.73 32.44 -31.36
C GLN A 588 6.18 33.86 -31.31
N ALA A 589 4.86 34.04 -31.43
CA ALA A 589 4.24 35.36 -31.31
C ALA A 589 4.35 35.92 -29.88
N CYS A 590 4.32 35.09 -28.83
CA CYS A 590 4.62 35.53 -27.46
C CYS A 590 6.05 36.04 -27.33
N VAL A 591 7.03 35.33 -27.88
CA VAL A 591 8.44 35.77 -27.87
C VAL A 591 8.56 37.14 -28.52
N VAL A 592 7.95 37.31 -29.70
CA VAL A 592 7.97 38.58 -30.42
C VAL A 592 7.26 39.69 -29.63
N ALA A 593 6.09 39.42 -29.06
CA ALA A 593 5.34 40.41 -28.27
C ALA A 593 6.09 40.84 -27.00
N VAL A 594 6.75 39.90 -26.31
CA VAL A 594 7.60 40.19 -25.15
C VAL A 594 8.84 40.99 -25.57
N ASN A 595 9.48 40.65 -26.68
CA ASN A 595 10.60 41.43 -27.19
C ASN A 595 10.17 42.87 -27.52
N CYS A 596 8.98 43.06 -28.10
CA CYS A 596 8.40 44.39 -28.32
C CYS A 596 8.13 45.14 -27.01
N TYR A 597 7.63 44.46 -25.97
CA TYR A 597 7.39 45.07 -24.65
C TYR A 597 8.68 45.57 -24.00
N ASN A 598 9.81 44.92 -24.28
CA ASN A 598 11.12 45.27 -23.74
C ASN A 598 11.85 46.37 -24.52
N GLN A 599 11.27 46.89 -25.61
CA GLN A 599 11.76 48.08 -26.33
C GLN A 599 11.15 49.34 -25.72
#